data_AF-A0A257LMN7-F1
#
_entry.id   AF-A0A257LMN7-F1
#
_cell.length_a   1.000
_cell.length_b   1.000
_cell.length_c   1.000
_cell.angle_alpha   90.00
_cell.angle_beta   90.00
_cell.angle_gamma   90.00
#
_symmetry.space_group_name_H-M   'P 1'
#
loop_
_entity.id
_entity.type
_entity.pdbx_description
1 polymer ?
#
loop_
_entity_poly.entity_id
_entity_poly.type
_entity_poly.pdbx_seq_one_letter_code
_entity_poly.pdbx_strand_id
1 'polypeptide(L)' 'MAPHISALRAARPDRLLWASDWPHTELKGATPQAGDLADLLHAWVPDAALRQRVLVENPAALYGF' A
#
# COMPACT_ATOMS: atom_id res chain seq x y z
N MET A 1 -2.93 -12.81 -2.74
CA MET A 1 -2.60 -11.70 -1.82
C MET A 1 -3.70 -11.40 -0.79
N ALA A 2 -4.98 -11.33 -1.19
CA ALA A 2 -6.07 -10.86 -0.32
C ALA A 2 -6.13 -11.43 1.12
N PRO A 3 -5.91 -12.74 1.38
CA PRO A 3 -5.92 -13.26 2.75
C PRO A 3 -4.82 -12.68 3.65
N HIS A 4 -3.63 -12.47 3.09
CA HIS A 4 -2.48 -11.90 3.82
C HIS A 4 -2.72 -10.44 4.18
N ILE A 5 -3.31 -9.66 3.26
CA ILE A 5 -3.60 -8.24 3.50
C ILE A 5 -4.67 -8.09 4.59
N SER A 6 -5.69 -8.93 4.57
CA SER A 6 -6.71 -8.90 5.63
C SER A 6 -6.10 -9.20 7.00
N ALA A 7 -5.21 -10.20 7.09
CA ALA A 7 -4.53 -10.53 8.34
C ALA A 7 -3.63 -9.39 8.84
N LEU A 8 -2.86 -8.76 7.95
CA LEU A 8 -1.99 -7.63 8.29
C LEU A 8 -2.77 -6.41 8.78
N ARG A 9 -3.89 -6.07 8.11
CA ARG A 9 -4.79 -4.98 8.50
C ARG A 9 -5.40 -5.21 9.89
N ALA A 10 -5.74 -6.45 10.21
CA ALA A 10 -6.30 -6.80 11.52
C ALA A 10 -5.22 -6.77 12.62
N ALA A 11 -3.99 -7.19 12.30
CA ALA A 11 -2.93 -7.31 13.27
C ALA A 11 -2.34 -5.96 13.69
N ARG A 12 -1.91 -5.13 12.72
CA ARG A 12 -1.17 -3.87 12.98
C ARG A 12 -1.45 -2.80 11.92
N PRO A 13 -2.67 -2.24 11.86
CA PRO A 13 -3.02 -1.21 10.88
C PRO A 13 -2.19 0.08 11.02
N ASP A 14 -1.62 0.30 12.21
CA ASP A 14 -0.71 1.40 12.56
C ASP A 14 0.73 1.22 12.02
N ARG A 15 1.05 0.08 11.41
CA ARG A 15 2.40 -0.22 10.91
C ARG A 15 2.44 -0.63 9.43
N LEU A 16 1.39 -0.30 8.68
CA LEU A 16 1.30 -0.59 7.26
C LEU A 16 1.67 0.64 6.44
N LEU A 17 2.39 0.41 5.35
CA LEU A 17 2.78 1.40 4.35
C LEU A 17 2.43 0.85 2.96
N TRP A 18 2.33 1.73 1.99
CA TRP A 18 2.22 1.35 0.59
C TRP A 18 3.20 2.15 -0.25
N ALA A 19 3.78 1.50 -1.25
CA ALA A 19 4.58 2.12 -2.28
C ALA A 19 4.31 1.40 -3.60
N SER A 20 4.45 2.12 -4.72
CA SER A 20 4.30 1.52 -6.05
C SER A 20 5.44 0.58 -6.40
N ASP A 21 6.62 0.74 -5.79
CA ASP A 21 7.88 0.07 -6.17
C ASP A 21 8.41 0.49 -7.56
N TRP A 22 7.95 1.64 -8.10
CA TRP A 22 8.52 2.21 -9.32
C TRP A 22 10.02 2.53 -9.13
N PRO A 23 10.91 2.26 -10.11
CA PRO A 23 10.67 1.86 -11.51
C PRO A 23 10.65 0.34 -11.75
N HIS A 24 10.45 -0.48 -10.71
CA HIS A 24 10.36 -1.94 -10.81
C HIS A 24 11.61 -2.58 -11.45
N THR A 25 12.79 -2.32 -10.87
CA THR A 25 14.10 -2.60 -11.50
C THR A 25 14.33 -4.06 -11.90
N GLU A 26 13.68 -5.01 -11.23
CA GLU A 26 13.81 -6.45 -11.50
C GLU A 26 12.80 -6.98 -12.53
N LEU A 27 11.78 -6.19 -12.90
CA LEU A 27 10.79 -6.60 -13.89
C LEU A 27 11.34 -6.43 -15.32
N LYS A 28 11.85 -7.52 -15.88
CA LYS A 28 12.27 -7.62 -17.29
C LYS A 28 11.07 -7.89 -18.19
N GLY A 29 10.21 -6.88 -18.39
CA GLY A 29 9.00 -7.06 -19.19
C GLY A 29 8.00 -5.92 -19.03
N ALA A 30 6.71 -6.24 -19.06
CA ALA A 30 5.65 -5.26 -18.87
C ALA A 30 5.68 -4.70 -17.45
N THR A 31 6.08 -3.44 -17.33
CA THR A 31 6.01 -2.68 -16.09
C THR A 31 4.53 -2.37 -15.77
N PRO A 32 4.05 -2.67 -14.55
CA PRO A 32 2.72 -2.29 -14.12
C PRO A 32 2.55 -0.77 -14.21
N GLN A 33 1.35 -0.32 -14.60
CA GLN A 33 1.03 1.09 -14.48
C GLN A 33 0.76 1.43 -13.02
N ALA A 34 1.30 2.56 -12.57
CA ALA A 34 1.12 3.00 -11.18
C ALA A 34 -0.37 3.18 -10.81
N GLY A 35 -1.20 3.59 -11.77
CA GLY A 35 -2.66 3.70 -11.60
C GLY A 35 -3.32 2.36 -11.24
N ASP A 36 -2.99 1.30 -11.98
CA ASP A 36 -3.55 -0.04 -11.73
C ASP A 36 -3.16 -0.56 -10.33
N LEU A 37 -1.94 -0.26 -9.88
CA LEU A 37 -1.48 -0.61 -8.53
C LEU A 37 -2.20 0.19 -7.44
N ALA A 38 -2.51 1.47 -7.71
CA ALA A 38 -3.30 2.29 -6.80
C ALA A 38 -4.75 1.78 -6.70
N ASP A 39 -5.37 1.42 -7.82
CA ASP A 39 -6.71 0.82 -7.84
C ASP A 39 -6.76 -0.48 -7.03
N LEU A 40 -5.70 -1.30 -7.13
CA LEU A 40 -5.57 -2.52 -6.34
C LEU A 40 -5.48 -2.23 -4.83
N LEU A 41 -4.77 -1.18 -4.42
CA LEU A 41 -4.75 -0.72 -3.02
C LEU A 41 -6.17 -0.34 -2.57
N HIS A 42 -6.92 0.39 -3.38
CA HIS A 42 -8.31 0.77 -3.06
C HIS A 42 -9.21 -0.45 -2.86
N ALA A 43 -9.04 -1.50 -3.69
CA ALA A 43 -9.77 -2.75 -3.55
C ALA A 43 -9.38 -3.51 -2.26
N TRP A 44 -8.10 -3.51 -1.89
CA TRP A 44 -7.60 -4.21 -0.70
C TRP A 44 -7.89 -3.48 0.62
N VAL A 45 -7.97 -2.15 0.58
CA VAL A 45 -8.21 -1.27 1.71
C VAL A 45 -9.40 -0.36 1.38
N PRO A 46 -10.64 -0.87 1.44
CA PRO A 46 -11.83 -0.10 1.06
C PRO A 46 -12.19 1.00 2.07
N ASP A 47 -11.73 0.87 3.31
CA ASP A 47 -11.91 1.88 4.36
C ASP A 47 -10.98 3.10 4.12
N ALA A 48 -11.59 4.28 3.99
CA ALA A 48 -10.89 5.54 3.76
C ALA A 48 -9.97 5.95 4.92
N ALA A 49 -10.38 5.72 6.17
CA ALA A 49 -9.57 6.07 7.34
C ALA A 49 -8.31 5.18 7.40
N LEU A 50 -8.46 3.89 7.07
CA LEU A 50 -7.31 3.00 6.98
C LEU A 50 -6.39 3.35 5.81
N ARG A 51 -6.93 3.77 4.66
CA ARG A 51 -6.08 4.28 3.55
C ARG A 51 -5.30 5.52 3.96
N GLN A 52 -5.93 6.47 4.68
CA GLN A 52 -5.25 7.66 5.19
C GLN A 52 -4.07 7.28 6.11
N ARG A 53 -4.24 6.28 6.98
CA ARG A 53 -3.13 5.76 7.79
C ARG A 53 -2.00 5.21 6.94
N VAL A 54 -2.32 4.34 6.00
CA VAL A 54 -1.33 3.65 5.16
C VAL A 54 -0.55 4.61 4.26
N LEU A 55 -1.22 5.65 3.74
CA LEU A 55 -0.66 6.57 2.75
C LEU A 55 -0.11 7.87 3.33
N VAL A 56 -0.51 8.25 4.55
CA VAL A 56 -0.17 9.56 5.14
C VAL A 56 0.37 9.41 6.54
N GLU A 57 -0.45 8.94 7.49
CA GLU A 57 -0.11 9.02 8.92
C GLU A 57 1.05 8.10 9.30
N ASN A 58 1.03 6.84 8.86
CA ASN A 58 2.10 5.88 9.15
C ASN A 58 3.42 6.28 8.46
N PRO A 59 3.43 6.66 7.16
CA PRO A 59 4.65 7.20 6.54
C PRO A 59 5.16 8.47 7.23
N ALA A 60 4.29 9.41 7.62
CA ALA A 60 4.70 10.63 8.31
C ALA A 60 5.34 10.32 9.68
N ALA A 61 4.76 9.40 10.44
CA ALA A 61 5.32 8.94 11.71
C ALA A 61 6.67 8.22 11.54
N LEU A 62 6.86 7.48 10.44
CA LEU A 62 8.11 6.75 10.18
C LEU A 62 9.22 7.64 9.61
N TYR A 63 8.88 8.50 8.65
CA TYR A 63 9.86 9.27 7.87
C TYR A 63 10.02 10.73 8.33
N GLY A 64 9.07 11.27 9.11
CA GLY A 64 9.19 12.57 9.75
C GLY A 64 9.00 13.78 8.82
N PHE A 65 7.93 13.78 8.02
CA PHE A 65 7.53 14.91 7.18
C PHE A 65 6.20 15.54 7.62
#